data_AF-A0A914YMP2-F1
#
_entry.id   AF-A0A914YMP2-F1
#
_cell.length_a   1.000
_cell.length_b   1.000
_cell.length_c   1.000
_cell.angle_alpha   90.00
_cell.angle_beta   90.00
_cell.angle_gamma   90.00
#
_symmetry.space_group_name_H-M   'P 1'
#
loop_
_entity.id
_entity.type
_entity.pdbx_description
1 polymer ?
#
loop_
_entity_poly.entity_id
_entity_poly.type
_entity_poly.pdbx_seq_one_letter_code
_entity_poly.pdbx_strand_id
1 'polypeptide(L)'
;MMSTEAGNLMPLSSRARGEMPSVRRIYLIRNGESCDRLCPEWRHKVFRDDGIYRCIDLNQPSKIIARSSPDLFRNDTPLTQIGSVSSQLLGRGMLMKSAGVHTIYSSPAFRCIQTASAIIGNLNMKKTPKIFVEPSLIDPLSFYSQVKTDYRHI
;
A
#
# COMPACT_ATOMS: atom_id res chain seq x y z
N MET A 1 42.11 -6.13 33.69
CA MET A 1 41.53 -5.06 32.85
C MET A 1 41.94 -5.36 31.42
N MET A 2 41.07 -5.60 30.44
CA MET A 2 39.65 -5.32 30.30
C MET A 2 38.97 -6.52 29.63
N SER A 3 37.81 -6.90 30.15
CA SER A 3 36.81 -7.71 29.49
C SER A 3 36.15 -6.87 28.38
N THR A 4 36.00 -7.45 27.19
CA THR A 4 35.12 -6.90 26.16
C THR A 4 34.06 -7.95 25.89
N GLU A 5 32.90 -7.77 26.51
CA GLU A 5 31.68 -8.53 26.25
C GLU A 5 31.24 -8.28 24.81
N ALA A 6 31.34 -9.31 23.97
CA ALA A 6 30.66 -9.32 22.69
C ALA A 6 29.16 -9.37 22.98
N GLY A 7 28.48 -8.25 22.74
CA GLY A 7 27.04 -8.10 22.90
C GLY A 7 26.31 -9.27 22.23
N ASN A 8 25.37 -9.84 22.98
CA ASN A 8 24.55 -10.99 22.63
C ASN A 8 23.61 -10.62 21.46
N LEU A 9 24.13 -10.61 20.23
CA LEU A 9 23.31 -10.56 19.01
C LEU A 9 22.61 -11.92 18.88
N MET A 10 21.27 -11.91 18.97
CA MET A 10 20.46 -13.10 18.71
C MET A 10 20.86 -13.72 17.36
N PRO A 11 21.07 -15.05 17.29
CA PRO A 11 21.26 -15.70 16.00
C PRO A 11 19.95 -15.61 15.19
N LEU A 12 20.01 -14.96 14.03
CA LEU A 12 18.97 -15.02 13.01
C LEU A 12 18.91 -16.46 12.46
N SER A 13 18.10 -17.25 13.15
CA SER A 13 17.64 -18.62 12.85
C SER A 13 18.71 -19.66 12.51
N SER A 14 19.16 -20.37 13.53
CA SER A 14 19.58 -21.77 13.40
C SER A 14 18.56 -22.65 14.12
N ARG A 15 17.64 -23.30 13.40
CA ARG A 15 16.88 -24.42 13.99
C ARG A 15 16.68 -25.57 13.01
N ALA A 16 16.90 -26.75 13.58
CA ALA A 16 16.95 -28.08 13.01
C ALA A 16 15.71 -28.46 12.18
N ARG A 17 15.92 -29.38 11.24
CA ARG A 17 14.88 -30.09 10.48
C ARG A 17 14.06 -30.98 11.41
N GLY A 18 13.10 -30.39 12.11
CA GLY A 18 11.95 -31.06 12.71
C GLY A 18 10.71 -30.28 12.29
N GLU A 19 9.58 -30.97 12.08
CA GLU A 19 8.31 -30.33 11.70
C GLU A 19 7.95 -29.23 12.72
N MET A 20 8.21 -27.98 12.34
CA MET A 20 7.82 -26.84 13.17
C MET A 20 6.31 -26.64 13.04
N PRO A 21 5.61 -26.31 14.14
CA PRO A 21 4.24 -25.82 14.06
C PRO A 21 4.19 -24.67 13.04
N SER A 22 3.18 -24.65 12.17
CA SER A 22 3.07 -23.61 11.14
C SER A 22 3.02 -22.23 11.81
N VAL A 23 4.13 -21.48 11.78
CA VAL A 23 4.19 -20.14 12.36
C VAL A 23 3.32 -19.23 11.51
N ARG A 24 2.23 -18.72 12.07
CA ARG A 24 1.41 -17.69 11.43
C ARG A 24 2.20 -16.38 11.42
N ARG A 25 2.38 -15.81 10.22
CA ARG A 25 3.05 -14.51 10.03
C ARG A 25 2.04 -13.48 9.57
N ILE A 26 2.12 -12.29 10.15
CA ILE A 26 1.33 -11.14 9.76
C ILE A 26 2.29 -10.08 9.23
N TYR A 27 2.04 -9.59 8.02
CA TYR A 27 2.78 -8.50 7.42
C TYR A 27 1.90 -7.26 7.43
N LEU A 28 2.34 -6.20 8.10
CA LEU A 28 1.71 -4.88 8.02
C LEU A 28 2.45 -4.06 6.97
N ILE A 29 1.74 -3.64 5.93
CA ILE A 29 2.32 -2.96 4.78
C ILE A 29 1.57 -1.65 4.58
N ARG A 30 2.29 -0.54 4.64
CA ARG A 30 1.76 0.77 4.23
C ARG A 30 1.62 0.82 2.71
N ASN A 31 0.62 1.54 2.21
CA ASN A 31 0.53 1.84 0.79
C ASN A 31 1.80 2.52 0.24
N GLY A 32 2.02 2.37 -1.07
CA GLY A 32 3.10 3.03 -1.80
C GLY A 32 2.92 4.54 -1.89
N GLU A 33 3.86 5.22 -2.55
CA GLU A 33 3.76 6.65 -2.84
C GLU A 33 2.46 6.98 -3.60
N SER A 34 1.74 8.00 -3.12
CA SER A 34 0.48 8.48 -3.66
C SER A 34 0.64 9.86 -4.28
N CYS A 35 -0.16 10.17 -5.31
CA CYS A 35 -0.04 11.42 -6.05
C CYS A 35 -0.25 12.66 -5.19
N ASP A 36 -1.22 12.65 -4.27
CA ASP A 36 -1.51 13.75 -3.34
C ASP A 36 -0.35 14.08 -2.40
N ARG A 37 0.37 13.06 -1.93
CA ARG A 37 1.46 13.19 -0.98
C ARG A 37 2.72 13.74 -1.65
N LEU A 38 2.91 13.43 -2.93
CA LEU A 38 4.00 13.97 -3.73
C LEU A 38 3.68 15.39 -4.23
N CYS A 39 2.46 15.60 -4.72
CA CYS A 39 1.99 16.88 -5.23
C CYS A 39 0.51 17.08 -4.84
N PRO A 40 0.20 17.85 -3.78
CA PRO A 40 -1.18 18.07 -3.33
C PRO A 40 -2.11 18.60 -4.44
N GLU A 41 -1.55 19.42 -5.33
CA GLU A 41 -2.26 20.03 -6.47
C GLU A 41 -2.32 19.13 -7.72
N TRP A 42 -1.91 17.86 -7.65
CA TRP A 42 -1.81 16.99 -8.83
C TRP A 42 -3.11 16.94 -9.63
N ARG A 43 -4.28 16.88 -8.96
CA ARG A 43 -5.60 16.83 -9.59
C ARG A 43 -5.85 18.01 -10.51
N HIS A 44 -5.56 19.23 -10.03
CA HIS A 44 -5.74 20.46 -10.80
C HIS A 44 -4.80 20.55 -12.00
N LYS A 45 -3.68 19.81 -11.97
CA LYS A 45 -2.73 19.76 -13.07
C LYS A 45 -3.09 18.71 -14.14
N VAL A 46 -3.65 17.57 -13.73
CA VAL A 46 -3.95 16.44 -14.64
C VAL A 46 -5.37 16.46 -15.20
N PHE A 47 -6.33 17.04 -14.49
CA PHE A 47 -7.70 17.23 -14.96
C PHE A 47 -7.87 18.70 -15.37
N ARG A 48 -8.02 18.94 -16.67
CA ARG A 48 -8.31 20.28 -17.23
C ARG A 48 -9.82 20.55 -17.18
N ASP A 49 -10.26 21.65 -17.79
CA ASP A 49 -11.66 22.12 -17.77
C ASP A 49 -12.67 21.09 -18.33
N ASP A 50 -12.21 20.14 -19.14
CA ASP A 50 -13.03 19.05 -19.68
C ASP A 50 -13.17 17.85 -18.73
N GLY A 51 -12.50 17.87 -17.57
CA GLY A 51 -12.50 16.77 -16.60
C GLY A 51 -11.76 15.52 -17.09
N ILE A 52 -11.01 15.60 -18.19
CA ILE A 52 -10.30 14.46 -18.77
C ILE A 52 -8.89 14.38 -18.18
N TYR A 53 -8.56 13.19 -17.66
CA TYR A 53 -7.22 12.88 -17.15
C TYR A 53 -6.16 12.94 -18.24
N ARG A 54 -5.10 13.71 -18.01
CA ARG A 54 -3.90 13.76 -18.85
C ARG A 54 -2.66 13.56 -17.98
N CYS A 55 -1.88 12.53 -18.32
CA CYS A 55 -0.57 12.32 -17.71
C CYS A 55 0.40 13.41 -18.21
N ILE A 56 0.90 14.23 -17.29
CA ILE A 56 1.82 15.34 -17.58
C ILE A 56 3.21 15.16 -16.94
N ASP A 57 3.36 14.13 -16.11
CA ASP A 57 4.59 13.78 -15.40
C ASP A 57 4.76 12.26 -15.44
N LEU A 58 5.98 11.77 -15.71
CA LEU A 58 6.25 10.34 -15.87
C LEU A 58 5.96 9.52 -14.60
N ASN A 59 5.99 10.14 -13.42
CA ASN A 59 5.65 9.49 -12.17
C ASN A 59 4.12 9.43 -11.93
N GLN A 60 3.29 10.02 -12.79
CA GLN A 60 1.84 9.88 -12.69
C GLN A 60 1.34 8.56 -13.31
N PRO A 61 0.18 8.05 -12.88
CA PRO A 61 -0.48 6.94 -13.55
C PRO A 61 -0.61 7.18 -15.06
N SER A 62 -0.24 6.21 -15.90
CA SER A 62 -0.43 6.36 -17.34
C SER A 62 -1.92 6.40 -17.71
N LYS A 63 -2.75 5.74 -16.91
CA LYS A 63 -4.21 5.76 -16.96
C LYS A 63 -4.76 5.75 -15.54
N ILE A 64 -5.95 6.34 -15.36
CA ILE A 64 -6.69 6.31 -14.11
C ILE A 64 -8.07 5.71 -14.33
N ILE A 65 -8.68 5.17 -13.28
CA ILE A 65 -10.07 4.68 -13.34
C ILE A 65 -11.01 5.84 -13.66
N ALA A 66 -11.97 5.61 -14.56
CA ALA A 66 -13.02 6.59 -14.80
C ALA A 66 -13.91 6.70 -13.55
N ARG A 67 -14.15 7.93 -13.10
CA ARG A 67 -15.07 8.25 -12.00
C ARG A 67 -16.06 9.30 -12.49
N SER A 68 -17.19 9.44 -11.79
CA SER A 68 -18.21 10.44 -12.13
C SER A 68 -17.70 11.89 -12.02
N SER A 69 -16.68 12.14 -11.20
CA SER A 69 -16.02 13.44 -11.09
C SER A 69 -14.55 13.30 -10.65
N PRO A 70 -13.63 14.16 -11.14
CA PRO A 70 -12.27 14.30 -10.62
C PRO A 70 -12.17 14.55 -9.12
N ASP A 71 -13.19 15.18 -8.51
CA ASP A 71 -13.21 15.48 -7.08
C ASP A 71 -13.26 14.23 -6.20
N LEU A 72 -13.72 13.10 -6.74
CA LEU A 72 -13.68 11.82 -6.05
C LEU A 72 -12.25 11.35 -5.77
N PHE A 73 -11.23 11.90 -6.43
CA PHE A 73 -9.83 11.61 -6.13
C PHE A 73 -9.25 12.48 -5.01
N ARG A 74 -9.99 13.49 -4.51
CA ARG A 74 -9.49 14.43 -3.49
C ARG A 74 -9.05 13.73 -2.21
N ASN A 75 -9.87 12.79 -1.75
CA ASN A 75 -9.64 12.01 -0.54
C ASN A 75 -9.25 10.55 -0.84
N ASP A 76 -9.18 10.19 -2.11
CA ASP A 76 -9.02 8.81 -2.58
C ASP A 76 -8.13 8.75 -3.83
N THR A 77 -6.92 9.27 -3.67
CA THR A 77 -5.90 9.40 -4.70
C THR A 77 -5.33 8.04 -5.16
N PRO A 78 -4.87 7.92 -6.42
CA PRO A 78 -4.05 6.80 -6.87
C PRO A 78 -2.63 6.84 -6.30
N LEU A 79 -1.94 5.70 -6.45
CA LEU A 79 -0.48 5.61 -6.40
C LEU A 79 0.18 6.33 -7.57
N THR A 80 1.43 6.74 -7.38
CA THR A 80 2.35 7.13 -8.45
C THR A 80 2.92 5.89 -9.15
N GLN A 81 3.64 6.08 -10.27
CA GLN A 81 4.39 4.97 -10.90
C GLN A 81 5.42 4.40 -9.95
N ILE A 82 6.17 5.25 -9.24
CA ILE A 82 7.13 4.81 -8.24
C ILE A 82 6.43 4.04 -7.12
N GLY A 83 5.30 4.53 -6.60
CA GLY A 83 4.52 3.81 -5.59
C GLY A 83 4.05 2.43 -6.03
N SER A 84 3.64 2.31 -7.30
CA SER A 84 3.30 1.03 -7.92
C SER A 84 4.52 0.11 -8.03
N VAL A 85 5.63 0.59 -8.60
CA VAL A 85 6.86 -0.19 -8.77
C VAL A 85 7.43 -0.65 -7.44
N SER A 86 7.46 0.20 -6.40
CA SER A 86 7.89 -0.18 -5.05
C SER A 86 7.03 -1.33 -4.48
N SER A 87 5.72 -1.29 -4.72
CA SER A 87 4.80 -2.36 -4.30
C SER A 87 5.06 -3.67 -5.06
N GLN A 88 5.38 -3.59 -6.36
CA GLN A 88 5.76 -4.77 -7.16
C GLN A 88 7.07 -5.39 -6.66
N LEU A 89 8.08 -4.56 -6.37
CA LEU A 89 9.36 -5.01 -5.81
C LEU A 89 9.19 -5.70 -4.47
N LEU A 90 8.28 -5.21 -3.62
CA LEU A 90 7.93 -5.89 -2.37
C LEU A 90 7.35 -7.29 -2.63
N GLY A 91 6.41 -7.43 -3.57
CA GLY A 91 5.87 -8.73 -3.97
C GLY A 91 6.95 -9.69 -4.47
N ARG A 92 7.87 -9.21 -5.31
CA ARG A 92 9.03 -10.00 -5.76
C ARG A 92 9.93 -10.43 -4.60
N GLY A 93 10.19 -9.53 -3.66
CA GLY A 93 10.97 -9.85 -2.45
C GLY A 93 10.31 -10.91 -1.57
N MET A 94 8.97 -10.86 -1.43
CA MET A 94 8.21 -11.89 -0.73
C MET A 94 8.29 -13.25 -1.43
N LEU A 95 8.19 -13.27 -2.77
CA LEU A 95 8.37 -14.47 -3.58
C LEU A 95 9.77 -15.07 -3.41
N MET A 96 10.83 -14.24 -3.48
CA MET A 96 12.22 -14.69 -3.30
C MET A 96 12.49 -15.30 -1.93
N LYS A 97 11.77 -14.85 -0.89
CA LYS A 97 11.83 -15.42 0.46
C LYS A 97 10.90 -16.61 0.68
N SER A 98 10.21 -17.07 -0.37
CA SER A 98 9.18 -18.11 -0.28
C SER A 98 8.14 -17.82 0.82
N ALA A 99 7.80 -16.54 1.00
CA ALA A 99 6.78 -16.13 1.94
C ALA A 99 5.40 -16.50 1.36
N GLY A 100 4.83 -17.61 1.81
CA GLY A 100 3.47 -18.00 1.43
C GLY A 100 2.45 -16.95 1.89
N VAL A 101 1.64 -16.45 0.96
CA VAL A 101 0.55 -15.51 1.26
C VAL A 101 -0.78 -16.23 1.16
N HIS A 102 -1.44 -16.42 2.29
CA HIS A 102 -2.73 -17.11 2.35
C HIS A 102 -3.91 -16.15 2.20
N THR A 103 -3.87 -15.00 2.87
CA THR A 103 -4.95 -14.03 2.91
C THR A 103 -4.39 -12.63 2.87
N ILE A 104 -5.09 -11.73 2.18
CA ILE A 104 -4.70 -10.33 2.03
C ILE A 104 -5.89 -9.46 2.37
N TYR A 105 -5.69 -8.61 3.37
CA TYR A 105 -6.63 -7.57 3.72
C TYR A 105 -6.08 -6.22 3.23
N SER A 106 -6.96 -5.35 2.79
CA SER A 106 -6.60 -3.99 2.42
C SER A 106 -7.60 -2.99 2.96
N SER A 107 -7.10 -1.82 3.34
CA SER A 107 -7.92 -0.63 3.56
C SER A 107 -8.73 -0.30 2.30
N PRO A 108 -9.94 0.27 2.42
CA PRO A 108 -10.74 0.65 1.25
C PRO A 108 -10.15 1.80 0.43
N ALA A 109 -9.12 2.49 0.93
CA ALA A 109 -8.45 3.55 0.19
C ALA A 109 -7.82 3.03 -1.12
N PHE A 110 -7.99 3.77 -2.21
CA PHE A 110 -7.59 3.34 -3.55
C PHE A 110 -6.10 3.01 -3.65
N ARG A 111 -5.24 3.85 -3.04
CA ARG A 111 -3.80 3.60 -2.91
C ARG A 111 -3.47 2.27 -2.23
N CYS A 112 -4.24 1.86 -1.23
CA CYS A 112 -4.02 0.61 -0.49
C CYS A 112 -4.39 -0.60 -1.35
N ILE A 113 -5.53 -0.52 -2.04
CA ILE A 113 -5.97 -1.56 -2.98
C ILE A 113 -4.96 -1.71 -4.13
N GLN A 114 -4.47 -0.61 -4.70
CA GLN A 114 -3.45 -0.64 -5.76
C GLN A 114 -2.14 -1.26 -5.27
N THR A 115 -1.69 -0.94 -4.06
CA THR A 115 -0.50 -1.57 -3.46
C THR A 115 -0.70 -3.07 -3.29
N ALA A 116 -1.82 -3.50 -2.71
CA ALA A 116 -2.13 -4.92 -2.56
C ALA A 116 -2.17 -5.65 -3.91
N SER A 117 -2.83 -5.06 -4.91
CA SER A 117 -2.89 -5.62 -6.27
C SER A 117 -1.51 -5.75 -6.91
N ALA A 118 -0.64 -4.76 -6.75
CA ALA A 118 0.72 -4.76 -7.28
C ALA A 118 1.61 -5.82 -6.63
N ILE A 119 1.49 -6.00 -5.30
CA ILE A 119 2.19 -7.07 -4.56
C ILE A 119 1.73 -8.43 -5.09
N ILE A 120 0.42 -8.67 -5.14
CA ILE A 120 -0.17 -9.95 -5.54
C ILE A 120 0.24 -10.36 -6.95
N GLY A 121 0.21 -9.40 -7.90
CA GLY A 121 0.62 -9.64 -9.27
C GLY A 121 2.06 -10.13 -9.42
N ASN A 122 2.89 -9.99 -8.38
CA ASN A 122 4.31 -10.38 -8.37
C ASN A 122 4.60 -11.58 -7.44
N LEU A 123 3.59 -12.23 -6.85
CA LEU A 123 3.78 -13.42 -5.99
C LEU A 123 3.89 -14.75 -6.77
N ASN A 124 3.77 -14.74 -8.10
CA ASN A 124 3.84 -15.91 -8.99
C ASN A 124 3.05 -17.15 -8.48
N MET A 125 1.84 -16.92 -7.99
CA MET A 125 0.98 -17.97 -7.44
C MET A 125 0.10 -18.59 -8.53
N LYS A 126 -0.09 -19.91 -8.51
CA LYS A 126 -1.00 -20.62 -9.45
C LYS A 126 -2.43 -20.07 -9.41
N LYS A 127 -2.87 -19.63 -8.24
CA LYS A 127 -4.15 -18.97 -8.03
C LYS A 127 -3.90 -17.63 -7.36
N THR A 128 -4.27 -16.56 -8.03
CA THR A 128 -4.20 -15.20 -7.50
C THR A 128 -5.11 -15.08 -6.27
N PRO A 129 -4.58 -14.75 -5.08
CA PRO A 129 -5.41 -14.52 -3.89
C PRO A 129 -6.33 -13.32 -4.10
N LYS A 130 -7.52 -13.39 -3.51
CA LYS A 130 -8.47 -12.26 -3.48
C LYS A 130 -8.02 -11.23 -2.45
N ILE A 131 -8.28 -9.96 -2.74
CA ILE A 131 -8.11 -8.85 -1.78
C ILE A 131 -9.42 -8.73 -1.00
N PHE A 132 -9.36 -8.86 0.32
CA PHE A 132 -10.47 -8.60 1.21
C PHE A 132 -10.41 -7.14 1.66
N VAL A 133 -11.37 -6.34 1.23
CA VAL A 133 -11.43 -4.93 1.63
C VAL A 133 -12.05 -4.85 3.03
N GLU A 134 -11.28 -4.35 3.99
CA GLU A 134 -11.67 -4.25 5.40
C GLU A 134 -11.79 -2.77 5.79
N PRO A 135 -13.02 -2.24 5.97
CA PRO A 135 -13.23 -0.83 6.33
C PRO A 135 -12.54 -0.39 7.62
N SER A 136 -12.33 -1.30 8.57
CA SER A 136 -11.68 -1.02 9.85
C SER A 136 -10.18 -0.67 9.70
N LEU A 137 -9.59 -0.90 8.52
CA LEU A 137 -8.20 -0.54 8.19
C LEU A 137 -8.07 0.85 7.54
N ILE A 138 -9.12 1.69 7.57
CA ILE A 138 -9.03 3.07 7.09
C ILE A 138 -8.04 3.90 7.92
N ASP A 139 -7.38 4.86 7.28
CA ASP A 139 -6.56 5.85 7.99
C ASP A 139 -7.39 6.65 9.01
N PRO A 140 -6.75 7.26 10.03
CA PRO A 140 -7.43 8.15 10.95
C PRO A 140 -8.31 9.18 10.23
N LEU A 141 -9.58 9.28 10.64
CA LEU A 141 -10.56 10.16 9.99
C LEU A 141 -10.14 11.64 9.97
N SER A 142 -9.27 12.05 10.90
CA SER A 142 -8.64 13.37 10.94
C SER A 142 -7.83 13.73 9.70
N PHE A 143 -7.40 12.75 8.91
CA PHE A 143 -6.64 12.98 7.67
C PHE A 143 -7.53 13.30 6.47
N TYR A 144 -8.86 13.17 6.62
CA TYR A 144 -9.80 13.41 5.54
C TYR A 144 -10.40 14.81 5.66
N SER A 145 -10.18 15.63 4.62
CA SER A 145 -10.57 17.04 4.56
C SER A 145 -12.07 17.34 4.67
N GLN A 146 -12.91 16.31 4.80
CA GLN A 146 -14.37 16.41 4.89
C GLN A 146 -14.95 16.10 6.27
N VAL A 147 -14.14 15.73 7.27
CA VAL A 147 -14.62 15.73 8.65
C VAL A 147 -14.48 17.15 9.20
N LYS A 148 -15.34 18.06 8.71
CA LYS A 148 -15.69 19.22 9.53
C LYS A 148 -16.47 18.66 10.72
N THR A 149 -15.80 18.60 11.86
CA THR A 149 -16.44 18.39 13.15
C THR A 149 -17.37 19.55 13.43
N ASP A 150 -18.61 19.45 12.94
CA ASP A 150 -19.70 20.30 13.38
C ASP A 150 -20.26 19.75 14.71
N TYR A 151 -19.40 19.69 15.73
CA TYR A 151 -19.80 19.38 17.12
C TYR A 151 -20.28 20.65 17.85
N ARG A 152 -20.81 21.65 17.14
CA ARG A 152 -21.32 22.89 17.76
C ARG A 152 -22.78 22.83 18.21
N HIS A 153 -23.40 21.65 18.15
CA HIS A 153 -24.78 21.44 18.60
C HIS A 153 -24.93 20.11 19.35
N ILE A 154 -24.19 19.95 20.45
CA ILE A 154 -24.58 19.08 21.56
C ILE A 154 -24.21 19.80 22.86
#